data_AF-A0A074WPW2-F1
#
_entry.id   AF-A0A074WPW2-F1
#
_cell.length_a   1.000
_cell.length_b   1.000
_cell.length_c   1.000
_cell.angle_alpha   90.00
_cell.angle_beta   90.00
_cell.angle_gamma   90.00
#
_symmetry.space_group_name_H-M   'P 1'
#
loop_
_entity.id
_entity.type
_entity.pdbx_description
1 polymer ?
#
loop_
_entity_poly.entity_id
_entity_poly.type
_entity_poly.pdbx_seq_one_letter_code
_entity_poly.pdbx_strand_id
1 'polypeptide(L)'
;ALFMLTSIALKLSLLIFFRQFVLERKQRNVMTYVTAVYCVMSAIGIFLALFPCGALVHLAKKRVNGQCMPTAVWNGLLYTHGATSALSDWIFALLPRLVLWRSSMTARKKLGVSLLMLFAVCGSLCALLRTIYTGTLHFDERYYDANHKPHYYHVTALVINMAILEMGIGITTASAACLMPLFK
;
A
#
# COMPACT_ATOMS: atom_id res chain seq x y z
N ALA A 1 -7.70 1.43 8.95
CA ALA A 1 -7.15 2.77 9.27
C ALA A 1 -5.64 2.74 9.52
N LEU A 2 -5.13 2.03 10.55
CA LEU A 2 -3.70 1.99 10.88
C LEU A 2 -2.79 1.61 9.70
N PHE A 3 -3.12 0.53 8.97
CA PHE A 3 -2.38 0.13 7.76
C PHE A 3 -2.29 1.24 6.70
N MET A 4 -3.38 1.98 6.49
CA MET A 4 -3.39 3.09 5.53
C MET A 4 -2.49 4.24 6.02
N LEU A 5 -2.54 4.59 7.30
CA LEU A 5 -1.67 5.61 7.90
C LEU A 5 -0.18 5.24 7.77
N THR A 6 0.19 4.00 8.10
CA THR A 6 1.58 3.54 7.97
C THR A 6 2.03 3.55 6.52
N SER A 7 1.17 3.14 5.58
CA SER A 7 1.49 3.16 4.15
C SER A 7 1.70 4.58 3.60
N ILE A 8 0.92 5.56 4.08
CA ILE A 8 1.09 6.98 3.72
C ILE A 8 2.43 7.48 4.24
N ALA A 9 2.73 7.25 5.51
CA ALA A 9 3.99 7.68 6.13
C ALA A 9 5.21 7.07 5.40
N LEU A 10 5.12 5.80 5.03
CA LEU A 10 6.14 5.11 4.25
C LEU A 10 6.35 5.75 2.88
N LYS A 11 5.28 5.99 2.11
CA LYS A 11 5.40 6.59 0.77
C LYS A 11 5.86 8.04 0.79
N LEU A 12 5.45 8.82 1.79
CA LEU A 12 5.98 10.16 2.00
C LEU A 12 7.49 10.14 2.31
N SER A 13 7.93 9.19 3.15
CA SER A 13 9.35 9.03 3.48
C SER A 13 10.18 8.67 2.25
N LEU A 14 9.70 7.73 1.44
CA LEU A 14 10.33 7.37 0.16
C LEU A 14 10.35 8.55 -0.82
N LEU A 15 9.23 9.30 -0.93
CA LEU A 15 9.15 10.48 -1.78
C LEU A 15 10.22 11.51 -1.42
N ILE A 16 10.36 11.84 -0.13
CA ILE A 16 11.36 12.80 0.37
C ILE A 16 12.77 12.29 0.08
N PHE A 17 13.05 11.01 0.36
CA PHE A 17 14.34 10.39 0.09
C PHE A 17 14.73 10.45 -1.39
N PHE A 18 13.89 9.95 -2.29
CA PHE A 18 14.19 9.97 -3.73
C PHE A 18 14.27 11.39 -4.30
N ARG A 19 13.52 12.33 -3.73
CA ARG A 19 13.62 13.75 -4.08
C ARG A 19 15.00 14.33 -3.78
N GLN A 20 15.81 13.72 -2.92
CA GLN A 20 17.21 14.12 -2.73
C GLN A 20 18.13 13.66 -3.88
N PHE A 21 17.86 12.50 -4.48
CA PHE A 21 18.72 11.89 -5.52
C PHE A 21 18.30 12.22 -6.95
N VAL A 22 17.00 12.42 -7.19
CA VAL A 22 16.47 12.70 -8.53
C VAL A 22 16.60 14.20 -8.84
N LEU A 23 17.55 14.51 -9.74
CA LEU A 23 17.82 15.87 -10.23
C LEU A 23 16.81 16.32 -11.30
N GLU A 24 16.26 15.37 -12.07
CA GLU A 24 15.31 15.64 -13.14
C GLU A 24 13.95 16.13 -12.62
N ARG A 25 13.57 17.36 -12.98
CA ARG A 25 12.32 18.01 -12.53
C ARG A 25 11.07 17.23 -12.95
N LYS A 26 11.06 16.68 -14.16
CA LYS A 26 9.91 15.90 -14.68
C LYS A 26 9.66 14.65 -13.83
N GLN A 27 10.71 13.91 -13.50
CA GLN A 27 10.61 12.70 -12.67
C GLN A 27 10.14 13.02 -11.25
N ARG A 28 10.65 14.10 -10.66
CA ARG A 28 10.20 14.59 -9.35
C ARG A 28 8.72 14.93 -9.33
N ASN A 29 8.23 15.61 -10.36
CA ASN A 29 6.82 15.99 -10.46
C ASN A 29 5.92 14.76 -10.61
N VAL A 30 6.31 13.80 -11.44
CA VAL A 30 5.56 12.53 -11.61
C VAL A 30 5.45 11.80 -10.28
N MET A 31 6.56 11.64 -9.56
CA MET A 31 6.54 10.92 -8.29
C MET A 31 5.71 11.63 -7.22
N THR A 32 5.80 12.97 -7.17
CA THR A 32 4.99 13.79 -6.26
C THR A 32 3.50 13.65 -6.59
N TYR A 33 3.13 13.70 -7.86
CA TYR A 33 1.74 13.54 -8.32
C TYR A 33 1.18 12.17 -7.93
N VAL A 34 1.93 11.10 -8.21
CA VAL A 34 1.53 9.72 -7.89
C VAL A 34 1.35 9.53 -6.38
N THR A 35 2.28 10.02 -5.57
CA THR A 35 2.16 9.95 -4.11
C THR A 35 0.99 10.80 -3.60
N ALA A 36 0.74 11.98 -4.18
CA ALA A 36 -0.39 12.82 -3.79
C ALA A 36 -1.73 12.12 -4.06
N VAL A 37 -1.89 11.51 -5.24
CA VAL A 37 -3.09 10.72 -5.60
C VAL A 37 -3.27 9.56 -4.62
N TYR A 38 -2.19 8.84 -4.30
CA TYR A 38 -2.24 7.77 -3.31
C TYR A 38 -2.69 8.27 -1.93
N CYS A 39 -2.10 9.35 -1.43
CA CYS A 39 -2.46 9.93 -0.13
C CYS A 39 -3.93 10.36 -0.07
N VAL A 40 -4.47 10.97 -1.14
CA VAL A 40 -5.88 11.36 -1.22
C VAL A 40 -6.78 10.12 -1.16
N MET A 41 -6.47 9.08 -1.94
CA MET A 41 -7.23 7.83 -1.92
C MET A 41 -7.20 7.14 -0.55
N SER A 42 -6.04 7.07 0.09
CA SER A 42 -5.90 6.51 1.43
C SER A 42 -6.59 7.37 2.50
N ALA A 43 -6.60 8.69 2.38
CA ALA A 43 -7.31 9.59 3.29
C ALA A 43 -8.84 9.39 3.20
N ILE A 44 -9.38 9.27 1.98
CA ILE A 44 -10.78 8.90 1.75
C ILE A 44 -11.09 7.53 2.39
N GLY A 45 -10.20 6.55 2.20
CA GLY A 45 -10.30 5.23 2.83
C GLY A 45 -10.31 5.27 4.35
N ILE A 46 -9.46 6.10 4.97
CA ILE A 46 -9.44 6.30 6.43
C ILE A 46 -10.74 6.95 6.90
N PHE A 47 -11.22 7.98 6.21
CA PHE A 47 -12.46 8.67 6.56
C PHE A 47 -13.66 7.71 6.52
N LEU A 48 -13.77 6.92 5.45
CA LEU A 48 -14.84 5.92 5.31
C LEU A 48 -14.69 4.76 6.30
N ALA A 49 -13.46 4.40 6.68
CA ALA A 49 -13.22 3.42 7.74
C ALA A 49 -13.65 3.91 9.13
N LEU A 50 -13.50 5.21 9.40
CA LEU A 50 -13.87 5.83 10.68
C LEU A 50 -15.37 6.10 10.77
N PHE A 51 -16.01 6.41 9.64
CA PHE A 51 -17.43 6.76 9.56
C PHE A 51 -18.20 5.81 8.61
N PRO A 52 -18.19 4.48 8.84
CA PRO A 52 -18.80 3.51 7.92
C PRO A 52 -20.33 3.66 7.79
N CYS A 53 -20.97 4.34 8.75
CA CYS A 53 -22.41 4.62 8.79
C CYS A 53 -22.70 6.10 9.12
N GLY A 54 -21.76 7.01 8.82
CA GLY A 54 -21.84 8.43 9.19
C GLY A 54 -21.50 8.68 10.66
N ALA A 55 -22.31 9.48 11.37
CA ALA A 55 -22.03 9.86 12.77
C ALA A 55 -21.90 8.63 13.70
N LEU A 56 -20.88 8.66 14.58
CA LEU A 56 -20.50 7.62 15.55
C LEU A 56 -21.58 7.28 16.59
N VAL A 57 -22.68 8.03 16.62
CA VAL A 57 -23.79 7.80 17.55
C VAL A 57 -24.73 6.73 16.98
N HIS A 58 -25.05 5.72 17.81
CA HIS A 58 -25.95 4.60 17.50
C HIS A 58 -25.54 3.72 16.29
N LEU A 59 -24.25 3.38 16.18
CA LEU A 59 -23.71 2.50 15.12
C LEU A 59 -24.48 1.19 14.96
N ALA A 60 -24.85 0.54 16.06
CA ALA A 60 -25.60 -0.72 16.04
C ALA A 60 -26.99 -0.55 15.38
N LYS A 61 -27.72 0.53 15.71
CA LYS A 61 -29.06 0.81 15.18
C LYS A 61 -29.02 1.19 13.71
N LYS A 62 -28.04 1.99 13.29
CA LYS A 62 -27.82 2.35 11.88
C LYS A 62 -27.42 1.17 11.01
N ARG A 63 -26.67 0.21 11.57
CA ARG A 63 -26.29 -1.02 10.88
C ARG A 63 -27.48 -1.94 10.64
N VAL A 64 -28.37 -2.08 11.62
CA VAL A 64 -29.62 -2.83 11.47
C VAL A 64 -30.58 -2.14 10.48
N ASN A 65 -30.62 -0.80 10.46
CA ASN A 65 -31.44 -0.03 9.51
C ASN A 65 -30.87 0.08 8.08
N GLY A 66 -29.76 -0.60 7.76
CA GLY A 66 -29.18 -0.56 6.40
C GLY A 66 -28.64 0.81 5.98
N GLN A 67 -28.38 1.74 6.92
CA GLN A 67 -27.87 3.08 6.63
C GLN A 67 -26.34 3.12 6.47
N CYS A 68 -25.68 1.96 6.51
CA CYS A 68 -24.24 1.85 6.36
C CYS A 68 -23.84 1.71 4.89
N MET A 69 -22.59 2.07 4.60
CA MET A 69 -22.02 2.00 3.26
C MET A 69 -22.15 0.57 2.66
N PRO A 70 -22.65 0.43 1.41
CA PRO A 70 -22.77 -0.87 0.78
C PRO A 70 -21.40 -1.53 0.62
N THR A 71 -21.34 -2.84 0.81
CA THR A 71 -20.13 -3.66 0.67
C THR A 71 -19.47 -3.50 -0.71
N ALA A 72 -20.27 -3.33 -1.77
CA ALA A 72 -19.78 -3.07 -3.12
C ALA A 72 -18.94 -1.79 -3.22
N VAL A 73 -19.35 -0.71 -2.55
CA VAL A 73 -18.62 0.57 -2.56
C VAL A 73 -17.31 0.43 -1.79
N TRP A 74 -17.33 -0.29 -0.66
CA TRP A 74 -16.13 -0.56 0.13
C TRP A 74 -15.10 -1.39 -0.63
N ASN A 75 -15.57 -2.45 -1.31
CA ASN A 75 -14.70 -3.29 -2.13
C ASN A 75 -14.13 -2.52 -3.31
N GLY A 76 -14.93 -1.71 -4.02
CA GLY A 76 -14.45 -0.84 -5.09
C GLY A 76 -13.37 0.13 -4.62
N LEU A 77 -13.53 0.72 -3.43
CA LEU A 77 -12.51 1.57 -2.83
C LEU A 77 -11.22 0.79 -2.52
N LEU A 78 -11.34 -0.44 -2.03
CA LEU A 78 -10.19 -1.24 -1.69
C LEU A 78 -9.41 -1.70 -2.93
N TYR A 79 -10.12 -2.05 -4.01
CA TYR A 79 -9.51 -2.37 -5.30
C TYR A 79 -8.79 -1.17 -5.91
N THR A 80 -9.44 0.00 -5.93
CA THR A 80 -8.82 1.23 -6.45
C THR A 80 -7.62 1.66 -5.61
N HIS A 81 -7.70 1.53 -4.29
CA HIS A 81 -6.56 1.74 -3.38
C HIS A 81 -5.42 0.76 -3.67
N GLY A 82 -5.72 -0.54 -3.81
CA GLY A 82 -4.74 -1.57 -4.12
C GLY A 82 -4.04 -1.35 -5.46
N ALA A 83 -4.80 -1.04 -6.51
CA ALA A 83 -4.29 -0.72 -7.84
C ALA A 83 -3.39 0.52 -7.82
N THR A 84 -3.83 1.60 -7.15
CA THR A 84 -3.04 2.83 -7.00
C THR A 84 -1.76 2.55 -6.21
N SER A 85 -1.82 1.68 -5.20
CA SER A 85 -0.64 1.27 -4.44
C SER A 85 0.38 0.59 -5.34
N ALA A 86 -0.04 -0.46 -6.05
CA ALA A 86 0.83 -1.21 -6.95
C ALA A 86 1.42 -0.31 -8.04
N LEU A 87 0.61 0.54 -8.68
CA LEU A 87 1.09 1.49 -9.68
C LEU A 87 2.18 2.40 -9.13
N SER A 88 1.99 2.95 -7.93
CA SER A 88 3.02 3.80 -7.33
C SER A 88 4.30 3.03 -7.03
N ASP A 89 4.23 1.81 -6.50
CA ASP A 89 5.42 1.01 -6.16
C ASP A 89 6.26 0.71 -7.41
N TRP A 90 5.60 0.42 -8.53
CA TRP A 90 6.27 0.21 -9.83
C TRP A 90 6.93 1.48 -10.35
N ILE A 91 6.28 2.64 -10.20
CA ILE A 91 6.84 3.94 -10.56
C ILE A 91 8.08 4.23 -9.71
N PHE A 92 8.00 4.02 -8.40
CA PHE A 92 9.13 4.15 -7.46
C PHE A 92 10.27 3.17 -7.76
N ALA A 93 9.98 1.97 -8.25
CA ALA A 93 11.00 0.99 -8.63
C ALA A 93 11.67 1.30 -9.97
N LEU A 94 10.91 1.75 -10.98
CA LEU A 94 11.40 1.98 -12.34
C LEU A 94 12.14 3.30 -12.52
N LEU A 95 11.65 4.39 -11.90
CA LEU A 95 12.25 5.72 -12.03
C LEU A 95 13.75 5.76 -11.69
N PRO A 96 14.18 5.32 -10.48
CA PRO A 96 15.60 5.32 -10.13
C PRO A 96 16.40 4.35 -11.01
N ARG A 97 15.80 3.24 -11.47
CA ARG A 97 16.48 2.29 -12.38
C ARG A 97 16.94 2.98 -13.63
N LEU A 98 16.06 3.71 -14.30
CA LEU A 98 16.35 4.37 -15.56
C LEU A 98 17.45 5.44 -15.42
N VAL A 99 17.44 6.19 -14.32
CA VAL A 99 18.47 7.20 -14.02
C VAL A 99 19.82 6.53 -13.74
N LEU A 100 19.83 5.50 -12.91
CA LEU A 100 21.05 4.81 -12.49
C LEU A 100 21.68 4.01 -13.62
N TRP A 101 20.89 3.47 -14.55
CA TRP A 101 21.42 2.72 -15.70
C TRP A 101 22.16 3.59 -16.71
N ARG A 102 21.80 4.88 -16.80
CA ARG A 102 22.54 5.86 -17.62
C ARG A 102 23.81 6.37 -16.94
N SER A 103 23.95 6.19 -15.63
CA SER A 103 25.10 6.64 -14.85
C SER A 103 26.14 5.53 -14.69
N SER A 104 27.42 5.82 -14.92
CA SER A 104 28.50 4.83 -14.74
C SER A 104 28.80 4.58 -13.25
N MET A 105 27.98 3.77 -12.59
CA MET A 105 28.17 3.39 -11.19
C MET A 105 29.10 2.17 -11.03
N THR A 106 29.90 2.17 -9.97
CA THR A 106 30.76 1.04 -9.55
C THR A 106 29.92 -0.21 -9.24
N ALA A 107 30.46 -1.40 -9.50
CA ALA A 107 29.75 -2.68 -9.34
C ALA A 107 29.09 -2.88 -7.95
N ARG A 108 29.74 -2.41 -6.88
CA ARG A 108 29.18 -2.46 -5.50
C ARG A 108 27.86 -1.69 -5.37
N LYS A 109 27.77 -0.50 -5.96
CA LYS A 109 26.54 0.30 -5.97
C LYS A 109 25.47 -0.34 -6.84
N LYS A 110 25.87 -0.95 -7.96
CA LYS A 110 24.94 -1.69 -8.84
C LYS A 110 24.27 -2.86 -8.11
N LEU A 111 25.02 -3.59 -7.28
CA LEU A 111 24.49 -4.69 -6.47
C LEU A 111 23.45 -4.21 -5.45
N GLY A 112 23.75 -3.16 -4.68
CA GLY A 112 22.82 -2.61 -3.68
C GLY A 112 21.50 -2.14 -4.31
N VAL A 113 21.57 -1.43 -5.45
CA VAL A 113 20.38 -0.96 -6.18
C VAL A 113 19.55 -2.15 -6.67
N SER A 114 20.21 -3.20 -7.16
CA SER A 114 19.53 -4.42 -7.61
C SER A 114 18.76 -5.10 -6.47
N LEU A 115 19.34 -5.19 -5.28
CA LEU A 115 18.69 -5.76 -4.10
C LEU A 115 17.48 -4.93 -3.68
N LEU A 116 17.62 -3.61 -3.61
CA LEU A 116 16.51 -2.70 -3.27
C LEU A 116 15.32 -2.87 -4.23
N MET A 117 15.60 -3.05 -5.53
CA MET A 117 14.55 -3.29 -6.52
C MET A 117 13.87 -4.64 -6.36
N LEU A 118 14.62 -5.68 -5.98
CA LEU A 118 14.04 -6.99 -5.71
C LEU A 118 13.06 -6.90 -4.53
N PHE A 119 13.46 -6.25 -3.44
CA PHE A 119 12.56 -6.04 -2.29
C PHE A 119 11.34 -5.19 -2.64
N ALA A 120 11.49 -4.14 -3.45
CA ALA A 120 10.37 -3.34 -3.92
C ALA A 120 9.34 -4.18 -4.71
N VAL A 121 9.81 -5.06 -5.60
CA VAL A 121 8.94 -5.98 -6.35
C VAL A 121 8.26 -6.99 -5.42
N CYS A 122 8.99 -7.56 -4.46
CA CYS A 122 8.41 -8.47 -3.46
C CYS A 122 7.31 -7.78 -2.63
N GLY A 123 7.55 -6.55 -2.17
CA GLY A 123 6.54 -5.76 -1.46
C GLY A 123 5.30 -5.49 -2.32
N SER A 124 5.49 -5.13 -3.60
CA SER A 124 4.38 -4.94 -4.55
C SER A 124 3.58 -6.23 -4.78
N LEU A 125 4.24 -7.39 -4.83
CA LEU A 125 3.56 -8.68 -4.95
C LEU A 125 2.70 -9.00 -3.72
N CYS A 126 3.19 -8.71 -2.50
CA CYS A 126 2.38 -8.82 -1.28
C CYS A 126 1.13 -7.92 -1.35
N ALA A 127 1.26 -6.68 -1.85
CA ALA A 127 0.15 -5.75 -2.03
C ALA A 127 -0.91 -6.28 -3.03
N LEU A 128 -0.46 -6.87 -4.14
CA LEU A 128 -1.33 -7.46 -5.16
C LEU A 128 -2.09 -8.65 -4.61
N LEU A 129 -1.39 -9.59 -3.95
CA LEU A 129 -2.02 -10.75 -3.32
C LEU A 129 -3.05 -10.30 -2.29
N ARG A 130 -2.71 -9.36 -1.42
CA ARG A 130 -3.66 -8.77 -0.46
C ARG A 130 -4.91 -8.22 -1.16
N THR A 131 -4.75 -7.50 -2.26
CA THR A 131 -5.87 -6.89 -2.99
C THR A 131 -6.76 -7.96 -3.64
N ILE A 132 -6.16 -8.99 -4.26
CA ILE A 132 -6.90 -10.11 -4.86
C ILE A 132 -7.67 -10.88 -3.77
N TYR A 133 -7.00 -11.26 -2.68
CA TYR A 133 -7.61 -12.04 -1.62
C TYR A 133 -8.66 -11.25 -0.83
N THR A 134 -8.47 -9.95 -0.65
CA THR A 134 -9.53 -9.13 -0.01
C THR A 134 -10.74 -8.95 -0.92
N GLY A 135 -10.54 -9.00 -2.24
CA GLY A 135 -11.63 -9.11 -3.20
C GLY A 135 -12.43 -10.41 -3.08
N THR A 136 -11.75 -11.52 -2.81
CA THR A 136 -12.38 -12.83 -2.56
C THR A 136 -13.01 -12.98 -1.18
N LEU A 137 -12.71 -12.06 -0.24
CA LEU A 137 -13.54 -11.81 0.94
C LEU A 137 -14.84 -11.13 0.49
N HIS A 138 -15.68 -11.86 -0.25
CA HIS A 138 -17.08 -11.52 -0.27
C HIS A 138 -17.54 -11.59 1.19
N PHE A 139 -18.01 -10.47 1.74
CA PHE A 139 -18.90 -10.47 2.90
C PHE A 139 -20.21 -11.12 2.45
N ASP A 140 -20.14 -12.40 2.08
CA ASP A 140 -21.28 -13.22 1.72
C ASP A 140 -22.13 -13.33 2.99
N GLU A 141 -23.44 -13.17 2.86
CA GLU A 141 -24.37 -13.11 3.99
C GLU A 141 -24.32 -14.41 4.83
N ARG A 142 -23.86 -15.51 4.21
CA ARG A 142 -23.48 -16.78 4.84
C ARG A 142 -22.41 -16.68 5.93
N TYR A 143 -21.61 -15.60 5.98
CA TYR A 143 -20.60 -15.38 7.01
C TYR A 143 -21.16 -14.89 8.35
N TYR A 144 -22.44 -14.47 8.40
CA TYR A 144 -23.11 -14.04 9.63
C TYR A 144 -24.00 -15.13 10.25
N ASP A 145 -24.05 -16.32 9.65
CA ASP A 145 -24.81 -17.47 10.15
C ASP A 145 -24.11 -18.06 11.38
N ALA A 146 -24.73 -17.88 12.56
CA ALA A 146 -24.21 -18.37 13.83
C ALA A 146 -24.05 -19.90 13.90
N ASN A 147 -24.71 -20.66 13.01
CA ASN A 147 -24.65 -22.12 12.96
C ASN A 147 -23.50 -22.66 12.09
N HIS A 148 -22.89 -21.83 11.24
CA HIS A 148 -21.74 -22.23 10.43
C HIS A 148 -20.44 -21.82 11.14
N LYS A 149 -19.68 -22.78 11.67
CA LYS A 149 -18.33 -22.51 12.22
C LYS A 149 -17.50 -21.86 11.11
N PRO A 150 -17.16 -20.57 11.19
CA PRO A 150 -16.68 -19.92 9.99
C PRO A 150 -15.20 -20.28 9.80
N HIS A 151 -14.82 -20.65 8.58
CA HIS A 151 -13.43 -20.92 8.17
C HIS A 151 -12.66 -19.59 7.92
N TYR A 152 -12.99 -18.54 8.68
CA TYR A 152 -12.58 -17.14 8.46
C TYR A 152 -11.12 -16.88 8.81
N TYR A 153 -10.55 -17.67 9.71
CA TYR A 153 -9.17 -17.51 10.17
C TYR A 153 -8.18 -17.65 9.02
N HIS A 154 -8.39 -18.58 8.10
CA HIS A 154 -7.40 -18.85 7.05
C HIS A 154 -7.29 -17.68 6.05
N VAL A 155 -8.42 -17.03 5.73
CA VAL A 155 -8.44 -15.92 4.76
C VAL A 155 -8.04 -14.60 5.41
N THR A 156 -8.54 -14.30 6.61
CA THR A 156 -8.21 -13.06 7.32
C THR A 156 -6.75 -13.05 7.80
N ALA A 157 -6.23 -14.17 8.31
CA ALA A 157 -4.82 -14.27 8.70
C ALA A 157 -3.90 -14.05 7.50
N LEU A 158 -4.23 -14.60 6.32
CA LEU A 158 -3.43 -14.40 5.11
C LEU A 158 -3.40 -12.91 4.71
N VAL A 159 -4.55 -12.23 4.69
CA VAL A 159 -4.62 -10.80 4.35
C VAL A 159 -3.82 -9.93 5.33
N ILE A 160 -3.92 -10.21 6.63
CA ILE A 160 -3.18 -9.47 7.67
C ILE A 160 -1.68 -9.74 7.54
N ASN A 161 -1.26 -11.00 7.38
CA ASN A 161 0.14 -11.36 7.21
C ASN A 161 0.74 -10.70 5.96
N MET A 162 0.02 -10.69 4.84
CA MET A 162 0.47 -10.01 3.62
C MET A 162 0.61 -8.50 3.82
N ALA A 163 -0.29 -7.86 4.57
CA ALA A 163 -0.19 -6.44 4.90
C ALA A 163 1.05 -6.13 5.77
N ILE A 164 1.35 -7.00 6.74
CA ILE A 164 2.54 -6.87 7.60
C ILE A 164 3.81 -7.06 6.77
N LEU A 165 3.85 -8.08 5.90
CA LEU A 165 4.99 -8.32 5.00
C LEU A 165 5.20 -7.16 4.02
N GLU A 166 4.14 -6.65 3.41
CA GLU A 166 4.19 -5.49 2.50
C GLU A 166 4.85 -4.28 3.17
N MET A 167 4.38 -3.92 4.37
CA MET A 167 4.94 -2.78 5.11
C MET A 167 6.34 -3.06 5.65
N GLY A 168 6.60 -4.27 6.17
CA GLY A 168 7.90 -4.67 6.70
C GLY A 168 9.00 -4.65 5.63
N ILE A 169 8.70 -5.19 4.45
CA ILE A 169 9.61 -5.15 3.30
C ILE A 169 9.83 -3.70 2.84
N GLY A 170 8.77 -2.88 2.80
CA GLY A 170 8.88 -1.47 2.44
C GLY A 170 9.80 -0.68 3.38
N ILE A 171 9.63 -0.84 4.70
CA ILE A 171 10.43 -0.14 5.72
C ILE A 171 11.89 -0.58 5.64
N THR A 172 12.14 -1.89 5.59
CA THR A 172 13.51 -2.43 5.49
C THR A 172 14.21 -1.98 4.22
N THR A 173 13.50 -1.94 3.09
CA THR A 173 14.02 -1.41 1.81
C THR A 173 14.36 0.08 1.93
N ALA A 174 13.47 0.89 2.52
CA ALA A 174 13.71 2.31 2.73
C ALA A 174 14.93 2.56 3.62
N SER A 175 15.05 1.83 4.73
CA SER A 175 16.21 1.91 5.63
C SER A 175 17.51 1.51 4.95
N ALA A 176 17.50 0.42 4.17
CA ALA A 176 18.67 -0.01 3.39
C ALA A 176 19.08 1.02 2.32
N ALA A 177 18.10 1.64 1.66
CA ALA A 177 18.35 2.71 0.69
C ALA A 177 19.03 3.93 1.34
N CYS A 178 18.58 4.33 2.55
CA CYS A 178 19.19 5.41 3.32
C CYS A 178 20.64 5.12 3.76
N LEU A 179 21.00 3.85 3.96
CA LEU A 179 22.35 3.44 4.36
C LEU A 179 23.34 3.43 3.18
N MET A 180 22.84 3.28 1.96
CA MET A 180 23.65 3.21 0.74
C MET A 180 24.64 4.36 0.50
N PRO A 181 24.34 5.65 0.79
CA PRO A 181 25.31 6.74 0.67
C PRO A 181 26.47 6.68 1.69
N LEU A 182 26.32 5.95 2.80
CA LEU A 182 27.35 5.84 3.84
C LEU A 182 28.46 4.84 3.48
N PHE A 183 28.13 3.79 2.72
CA PHE A 183 29.09 2.85 2.17
C PHE A 183 29.75 3.43 0.90
N LYS A 184 30.66 4.40 1.09
CA LYS A 184 31.55 4.89 0.03
C LYS A 184 32.66 3.89 -0.29
#